data_AF-A0A930V545-F1
#
_entry.id   AF-A0A930V545-F1
#
_cell.length_a   1.000
_cell.length_b   1.000
_cell.length_c   1.000
_cell.angle_alpha   90.00
_cell.angle_beta   90.00
_cell.angle_gamma   90.00
#
_symmetry.space_group_name_H-M   'P 1'
#
loop_
_entity.id
_entity.type
_entity.pdbx_description
1 polymer ?
#
loop_
_entity_poly.entity_id
_entity_poly.type
_entity_poly.pdbx_seq_one_letter_code
_entity_poly.pdbx_strand_id
1 'polypeptide(L)'
;MILQKAVTPQLSAAYHDHDHDRVAGFVVPWGAVGHARTPRELITAHGLDFPGTPFSTDMPHIDVLRFEGTENLLLEKATGGPDRATQNVTGGPFLDRPPFRGDGFVADPDHVIPLSWLPHRRVPAGAELHRIAADGTSTYLAYFHSAAWGWIYADDVEATRGRQPRLVSRFVGGLARMDDGEVRIADLIDGGTRVIAVRQDEQAEADGWTPTTPMVWSRTIDVADVQEYFELDIRTRWNGLGYRVTDQYPTATGLQLSGTYTDHDADLAEGLQLVKIDAAVYEGELPGHLLEEATIRQTQLPEWPALALT
;
A
#
# COMPACT_ATOMS: atom_id res chain seq x y z
N MET A 1 4.31 14.86 -7.03
CA MET A 1 4.38 14.20 -8.37
C MET A 1 3.37 13.06 -8.41
N ILE A 2 2.87 12.62 -9.57
CA ILE A 2 2.01 11.41 -9.62
C ILE A 2 2.86 10.17 -9.87
N LEU A 3 2.63 9.14 -9.05
CA LEU A 3 3.18 7.80 -9.21
C LEU A 3 2.15 6.90 -9.87
N GLN A 4 2.63 5.89 -10.61
CA GLN A 4 1.81 4.83 -11.16
C GLN A 4 2.35 3.48 -10.69
N LYS A 5 1.43 2.58 -10.32
CA LYS A 5 1.69 1.18 -10.03
C LYS A 5 0.81 0.30 -10.91
N ALA A 6 1.37 -0.73 -11.52
CA ALA A 6 0.57 -1.80 -12.12
C ALA A 6 -0.09 -2.66 -11.03
N VAL A 7 -1.39 -2.95 -11.18
CA VAL A 7 -2.19 -3.69 -10.21
C VAL A 7 -2.42 -5.09 -10.76
N THR A 8 -2.06 -6.11 -9.96
CA THR A 8 -2.30 -7.51 -10.35
C THR A 8 -3.81 -7.79 -10.43
N PRO A 9 -4.27 -8.75 -11.24
CA PRO A 9 -5.67 -9.14 -11.28
C PRO A 9 -6.24 -9.51 -9.90
N GLN A 10 -5.43 -10.17 -9.06
CA GLN A 10 -5.77 -10.53 -7.69
C GLN A 10 -5.98 -9.31 -6.80
N LEU A 11 -5.09 -8.31 -6.89
CA LEU A 11 -5.21 -7.08 -6.11
C LEU A 11 -6.38 -6.22 -6.59
N SER A 12 -6.63 -6.15 -7.91
CA SER A 12 -7.81 -5.47 -8.47
C SER A 12 -9.12 -6.11 -7.98
N ALA A 13 -9.18 -7.45 -7.96
CA ALA A 13 -10.30 -8.18 -7.37
C ALA A 13 -10.41 -7.92 -5.86
N ALA A 14 -9.31 -7.89 -5.11
CA ALA A 14 -9.34 -7.59 -3.67
C ALA A 14 -9.82 -6.16 -3.37
N TYR A 15 -9.45 -5.16 -4.18
CA TYR A 15 -9.99 -3.81 -4.09
C TYR A 15 -11.50 -3.79 -4.32
N HIS A 16 -11.99 -4.52 -5.32
CA HIS A 16 -13.41 -4.59 -5.63
C HIS A 16 -14.20 -5.39 -4.58
N ASP A 17 -13.84 -6.65 -4.34
CA ASP A 17 -14.65 -7.62 -3.61
C ASP A 17 -14.51 -7.51 -2.09
N HIS A 18 -13.34 -7.05 -1.61
CA HIS A 18 -12.99 -7.03 -0.18
C HIS A 18 -12.63 -5.65 0.34
N ASP A 19 -12.72 -4.63 -0.52
CA ASP A 19 -12.40 -3.25 -0.17
C ASP A 19 -10.98 -3.15 0.42
N HIS A 20 -10.06 -3.98 -0.09
CA HIS A 20 -8.70 -4.06 0.38
C HIS A 20 -8.03 -2.70 0.24
N ASP A 21 -7.37 -2.23 1.30
CA ASP A 21 -7.00 -0.82 1.44
C ASP A 21 -5.48 -0.60 1.38
N ARG A 22 -4.72 -1.56 0.84
CA ARG A 22 -3.26 -1.52 0.89
C ARG A 22 -2.60 -1.65 -0.47
N VAL A 23 -1.36 -1.17 -0.52
CA VAL A 23 -0.50 -1.16 -1.70
C VAL A 23 0.97 -1.24 -1.28
N ALA A 24 1.77 -1.97 -2.06
CA ALA A 24 3.20 -2.14 -1.85
C ALA A 24 3.91 -2.44 -3.17
N GLY A 25 5.24 -2.50 -3.16
CA GLY A 25 6.03 -2.98 -4.30
C GLY A 25 6.49 -1.88 -5.23
N PHE A 26 6.93 -2.24 -6.43
CA PHE A 26 7.53 -1.27 -7.34
C PHE A 26 6.52 -0.27 -7.92
N VAL A 27 6.98 0.98 -8.01
CA VAL A 27 6.24 2.13 -8.53
C VAL A 27 7.15 2.99 -9.40
N VAL A 28 6.54 3.68 -10.36
CA VAL A 28 7.24 4.55 -11.32
C VAL A 28 6.56 5.91 -11.40
N PRO A 29 7.28 6.99 -11.78
CA PRO A 29 6.66 8.26 -12.08
C PRO A 29 5.67 8.12 -13.25
N TRP A 30 4.41 8.53 -13.08
CA TRP A 30 3.42 8.43 -14.15
C TRP A 30 3.87 9.18 -15.42
N GLY A 31 4.49 10.35 -15.27
CA GLY A 31 5.04 11.12 -16.38
C GLY A 31 6.14 10.41 -17.16
N ALA A 32 6.83 9.41 -16.59
CA ALA A 32 7.84 8.62 -17.28
C ALA A 32 7.23 7.46 -18.09
N VAL A 33 6.03 7.02 -17.75
CA VAL A 33 5.34 5.88 -18.36
C VAL A 33 4.07 6.26 -19.13
N GLY A 34 3.84 7.55 -19.39
CA GLY A 34 2.68 8.02 -20.15
C GLY A 34 2.61 7.51 -21.60
N HIS A 35 3.75 7.03 -22.15
CA HIS A 35 3.81 6.39 -23.46
C HIS A 35 3.22 4.97 -23.46
N ALA A 36 3.21 4.29 -22.31
CA ALA A 36 2.75 2.92 -22.18
C ALA A 36 1.22 2.88 -22.06
N ARG A 37 0.55 2.64 -23.19
CA ARG A 37 -0.91 2.71 -23.32
C ARG A 37 -1.55 1.36 -23.57
N THR A 38 -0.77 0.31 -23.76
CA THR A 38 -1.27 -1.06 -23.94
C THR A 38 -0.72 -1.99 -22.86
N PRO A 39 -1.37 -3.14 -22.59
CA PRO A 39 -0.84 -4.16 -21.68
C PRO A 39 0.60 -4.54 -21.96
N ARG A 40 0.97 -4.72 -23.23
CA ARG A 40 2.35 -5.03 -23.65
C ARG A 40 3.33 -3.93 -23.24
N GLU A 41 3.02 -2.68 -23.51
CA GLU A 41 3.90 -1.56 -23.15
C GLU A 41 3.97 -1.38 -21.63
N LEU A 42 2.87 -1.58 -20.91
CA LEU A 42 2.85 -1.51 -19.45
C LEU A 42 3.71 -2.61 -18.82
N ILE A 43 3.71 -3.83 -19.38
CA ILE A 43 4.58 -4.92 -18.92
C ILE A 43 6.04 -4.50 -19.00
N THR A 44 6.47 -3.90 -20.12
CA THR A 44 7.84 -3.40 -20.26
C THR A 44 8.10 -2.23 -19.32
N ALA A 45 7.26 -1.20 -19.34
CA ALA A 45 7.46 0.06 -18.62
C ALA A 45 7.36 -0.06 -17.09
N HIS A 46 6.79 -1.15 -16.57
CA HIS A 46 6.74 -1.47 -15.14
C HIS A 46 7.58 -2.70 -14.77
N GLY A 47 8.26 -3.35 -15.73
CA GLY A 47 9.09 -4.54 -15.48
C GLY A 47 8.31 -5.73 -14.95
N LEU A 48 7.16 -6.04 -15.56
CA LEU A 48 6.18 -7.02 -15.06
C LEU A 48 6.38 -8.45 -15.60
N ASP A 49 7.43 -8.72 -16.38
CA ASP A 49 7.71 -10.03 -16.99
C ASP A 49 8.59 -10.93 -16.11
N PHE A 50 8.52 -10.76 -14.80
CA PHE A 50 9.25 -11.59 -13.84
C PHE A 50 8.68 -13.02 -13.75
N PRO A 51 9.50 -14.02 -13.32
CA PRO A 51 9.05 -15.40 -13.14
C PRO A 51 7.82 -15.50 -12.22
N GLY A 52 6.78 -16.19 -12.71
CA GLY A 52 5.52 -16.36 -11.97
C GLY A 52 4.60 -15.15 -12.00
N THR A 53 4.90 -14.13 -12.82
CA THR A 53 4.02 -12.97 -13.00
C THR A 53 2.60 -13.39 -13.43
N PRO A 54 1.55 -12.76 -12.88
CA PRO A 54 0.20 -12.97 -13.37
C PRO A 54 -0.04 -12.23 -14.69
N PHE A 55 0.83 -11.31 -15.10
CA PHE A 55 0.64 -10.47 -16.28
C PHE A 55 0.99 -11.20 -17.59
N SER A 56 0.22 -10.92 -18.65
CA SER A 56 0.49 -11.41 -20.00
C SER A 56 0.21 -10.32 -21.03
N THR A 57 1.00 -10.29 -22.11
CA THR A 57 0.84 -9.32 -23.20
C THR A 57 -0.51 -9.45 -23.92
N ASP A 58 -1.16 -10.60 -23.78
CA ASP A 58 -2.43 -10.92 -24.42
C ASP A 58 -3.63 -10.66 -23.50
N MET A 59 -3.39 -10.13 -22.31
CA MET A 59 -4.47 -9.71 -21.41
C MET A 59 -5.34 -8.65 -22.09
N PRO A 60 -6.67 -8.71 -21.91
CA PRO A 60 -7.57 -7.70 -22.48
C PRO A 60 -7.35 -6.32 -21.87
N HIS A 61 -6.81 -6.26 -20.65
CA HIS A 61 -6.46 -5.03 -19.95
C HIS A 61 -5.44 -5.27 -18.83
N ILE A 62 -4.81 -4.19 -18.36
CA ILE A 62 -4.09 -4.12 -17.08
C ILE A 62 -4.65 -2.93 -16.30
N ASP A 63 -4.94 -3.15 -15.03
CA ASP A 63 -5.34 -2.06 -14.13
C ASP A 63 -4.09 -1.38 -13.55
N VAL A 64 -4.14 -0.06 -13.40
CA VAL A 64 -3.07 0.76 -12.83
C VAL A 64 -3.63 1.66 -11.74
N LEU A 65 -2.87 1.80 -10.66
CA LEU A 65 -3.16 2.71 -9.56
C LEU A 65 -2.31 3.97 -9.71
N ARG A 66 -2.94 5.14 -9.66
CA ARG A 66 -2.27 6.45 -9.73
C ARG A 66 -2.51 7.24 -8.46
N PHE A 67 -1.46 7.80 -7.87
CA PHE A 67 -1.56 8.51 -6.60
C PHE A 67 -0.44 9.54 -6.44
N GLU A 68 -0.65 10.50 -5.53
CA GLU A 68 0.36 11.49 -5.21
C GLU A 68 1.56 10.86 -4.48
N GLY A 69 2.74 11.05 -5.06
CA GLY A 69 4.02 10.74 -4.44
C GLY A 69 4.40 11.85 -3.46
N THR A 70 4.04 11.66 -2.21
CA THR A 70 4.36 12.51 -1.05
C THR A 70 5.52 11.92 -0.25
N GLU A 71 6.21 12.74 0.54
CA GLU A 71 7.40 12.30 1.30
C GLU A 71 7.07 11.23 2.36
N ASN A 72 5.86 11.23 2.91
CA ASN A 72 5.42 10.24 3.91
C ASN A 72 5.28 8.81 3.37
N LEU A 73 5.28 8.62 2.05
CA LEU A 73 5.30 7.27 1.47
C LEU A 73 6.62 6.56 1.75
N LEU A 74 7.69 7.31 2.07
CA LEU A 74 9.05 6.79 2.33
C LEU A 74 9.51 5.82 1.24
N LEU A 75 9.39 6.25 -0.02
CA LEU A 75 9.81 5.44 -1.16
C LEU A 75 11.30 5.10 -1.06
N GLU A 76 11.62 3.85 -1.31
CA GLU A 76 12.99 3.37 -1.36
C GLU A 76 13.47 3.32 -2.81
N LYS A 77 14.71 3.72 -3.06
CA LYS A 77 15.28 3.54 -4.40
C LYS A 77 15.46 2.05 -4.65
N ALA A 78 14.99 1.56 -5.81
CA ALA A 78 15.04 0.14 -6.17
C ALA A 78 16.44 -0.30 -6.62
N THR A 79 17.44 -0.17 -5.75
CA THR A 79 18.84 -0.55 -5.99
C THR A 79 19.16 -1.93 -5.41
N GLY A 80 19.97 -2.72 -6.10
CA GLY A 80 20.24 -4.11 -5.72
C GLY A 80 20.72 -4.94 -6.91
N GLY A 81 20.18 -6.14 -7.12
CA GLY A 81 20.45 -6.88 -8.35
C GLY A 81 19.54 -8.09 -8.55
N PRO A 82 19.58 -8.69 -9.76
CA PRO A 82 18.92 -9.96 -10.03
C PRO A 82 19.64 -11.17 -9.42
N ASP A 83 20.90 -10.98 -9.01
CA ASP A 83 21.77 -11.96 -8.40
C ASP A 83 22.70 -11.29 -7.38
N ARG A 84 23.34 -12.09 -6.53
CA ARG A 84 24.26 -11.60 -5.49
C ARG A 84 25.46 -10.86 -6.04
N ALA A 85 25.96 -11.25 -7.21
CA ALA A 85 27.12 -10.59 -7.80
C ALA A 85 26.78 -9.14 -8.17
N THR A 86 25.63 -8.94 -8.81
CA THR A 86 25.11 -7.63 -9.20
C THR A 86 24.70 -6.81 -7.98
N GLN A 87 24.01 -7.41 -7.01
CA GLN A 87 23.66 -6.76 -5.74
C GLN A 87 24.88 -6.22 -5.02
N ASN A 88 25.98 -6.99 -4.96
CA ASN A 88 27.23 -6.55 -4.35
C ASN A 88 27.88 -5.37 -5.09
N VAL A 89 27.69 -5.28 -6.42
CA VAL A 89 28.23 -4.17 -7.23
C VAL A 89 27.44 -2.89 -7.02
N THR A 90 26.11 -2.97 -6.98
CA THR A 90 25.24 -1.78 -6.80
C THR A 90 25.16 -1.32 -5.35
N GLY A 91 25.42 -2.23 -4.39
CA GLY A 91 25.38 -1.96 -2.95
C GLY A 91 23.98 -1.74 -2.38
N GLY A 92 22.93 -2.00 -3.18
CA GLY A 92 21.54 -1.83 -2.75
C GLY A 92 20.97 -3.07 -2.05
N PRO A 93 19.89 -2.91 -1.26
CA PRO A 93 19.38 -3.99 -0.41
C PRO A 93 18.61 -5.07 -1.19
N PHE A 94 18.14 -4.78 -2.40
CA PHE A 94 17.26 -5.68 -3.13
C PHE A 94 18.02 -6.83 -3.82
N LEU A 95 17.57 -8.05 -3.60
CA LEU A 95 17.82 -9.20 -4.46
C LEU A 95 16.47 -9.68 -4.98
N ASP A 96 16.19 -9.50 -6.26
CA ASP A 96 14.91 -9.88 -6.86
C ASP A 96 15.11 -10.55 -8.22
N ARG A 97 14.04 -10.87 -8.95
CA ARG A 97 14.09 -11.58 -10.22
C ARG A 97 14.19 -10.61 -11.40
N PRO A 98 14.88 -11.00 -12.50
CA PRO A 98 14.73 -10.32 -13.78
C PRO A 98 13.24 -10.08 -14.11
N PRO A 99 12.87 -8.95 -14.73
CA PRO A 99 13.73 -7.96 -15.40
C PRO A 99 14.42 -6.95 -14.46
N PHE A 100 14.25 -7.08 -13.14
CA PHE A 100 14.89 -6.19 -12.17
C PHE A 100 16.41 -6.16 -12.36
N ARG A 101 16.96 -4.97 -12.65
CA ARG A 101 18.40 -4.75 -12.80
C ARG A 101 19.09 -4.31 -11.52
N GLY A 102 18.34 -3.69 -10.60
CA GLY A 102 18.88 -3.14 -9.36
C GLY A 102 19.73 -1.88 -9.52
N ASP A 103 19.62 -1.17 -10.64
CA ASP A 103 20.25 0.14 -10.87
C ASP A 103 19.33 1.31 -10.50
N GLY A 104 18.11 1.04 -10.03
CA GLY A 104 17.08 2.04 -9.75
C GLY A 104 16.27 2.47 -10.96
N PHE A 105 16.33 1.73 -12.08
CA PHE A 105 15.55 1.98 -13.29
C PHE A 105 14.90 0.71 -13.81
N VAL A 106 13.77 0.86 -14.50
CA VAL A 106 13.12 -0.26 -15.21
C VAL A 106 13.97 -0.70 -16.39
N ALA A 107 13.91 -1.99 -16.74
CA ALA A 107 14.55 -2.56 -17.92
C ALA A 107 13.82 -2.26 -19.22
N ASP A 108 13.55 -0.98 -19.49
CA ASP A 108 12.97 -0.52 -20.75
C ASP A 108 14.10 -0.19 -21.75
N PRO A 109 14.03 -0.68 -23.01
CA PRO A 109 15.08 -0.44 -24.01
C PRO A 109 15.08 0.99 -24.57
N ASP A 110 13.94 1.68 -24.55
CA ASP A 110 13.72 2.94 -25.25
C ASP A 110 13.53 4.12 -24.29
N HIS A 111 13.25 3.85 -23.01
CA HIS A 111 12.91 4.87 -22.02
C HIS A 111 13.73 4.77 -20.74
N VAL A 112 14.05 5.93 -20.16
CA VAL A 112 14.67 6.03 -18.83
C VAL A 112 13.56 6.23 -17.80
N ILE A 113 13.19 5.15 -17.11
CA ILE A 113 12.08 5.14 -16.14
C ILE A 113 12.66 4.89 -14.74
N PRO A 114 12.67 5.90 -13.85
CA PRO A 114 13.07 5.70 -12.45
C PRO A 114 12.16 4.69 -11.76
N LEU A 115 12.77 3.75 -11.04
CA LEU A 115 12.10 2.71 -10.29
C LEU A 115 12.30 2.92 -8.80
N SER A 116 11.19 2.99 -8.07
CA SER A 116 11.17 3.04 -6.60
C SER A 116 10.36 1.88 -6.06
N TRP A 117 10.66 1.47 -4.84
CA TRP A 117 9.88 0.49 -4.09
C TRP A 117 9.07 1.21 -3.02
N LEU A 118 7.77 0.93 -2.99
CA LEU A 118 6.82 1.43 -2.00
C LEU A 118 6.71 0.39 -0.88
N PRO A 119 7.11 0.73 0.36
CA PRO A 119 6.79 -0.09 1.52
C PRO A 119 5.29 -0.32 1.63
N HIS A 120 4.87 -1.40 2.31
CA HIS A 120 3.44 -1.69 2.46
C HIS A 120 2.70 -0.52 3.13
N ARG A 121 1.80 0.16 2.42
CA ARG A 121 1.07 1.33 2.91
C ARG A 121 -0.42 1.14 2.70
N ARG A 122 -1.21 1.96 3.41
CA ARG A 122 -2.58 2.22 3.02
C ARG A 122 -2.56 2.93 1.66
N VAL A 123 -3.51 2.60 0.78
CA VAL A 123 -3.71 3.32 -0.47
C VAL A 123 -3.94 4.80 -0.15
N PRO A 124 -3.19 5.74 -0.76
CA PRO A 124 -3.38 7.16 -0.48
C PRO A 124 -4.80 7.61 -0.81
N ALA A 125 -5.38 8.46 0.03
CA ALA A 125 -6.66 9.10 -0.26
C ALA A 125 -6.58 9.88 -1.59
N GLY A 126 -7.61 9.74 -2.43
CA GLY A 126 -7.65 10.30 -3.77
C GLY A 126 -6.90 9.48 -4.83
N ALA A 127 -6.29 8.34 -4.49
CA ALA A 127 -5.69 7.46 -5.47
C ALA A 127 -6.75 6.94 -6.47
N GLU A 128 -6.43 6.95 -7.76
CA GLU A 128 -7.34 6.54 -8.82
C GLU A 128 -6.93 5.20 -9.42
N LEU A 129 -7.91 4.30 -9.58
CA LEU A 129 -7.76 3.04 -10.28
C LEU A 129 -8.25 3.20 -11.72
N HIS A 130 -7.38 2.90 -12.68
CA HIS A 130 -7.67 2.98 -14.11
C HIS A 130 -7.45 1.64 -14.79
N ARG A 131 -8.28 1.30 -15.76
CA ARG A 131 -8.15 0.13 -16.63
C ARG A 131 -7.57 0.53 -17.97
N ILE A 132 -6.44 -0.05 -18.34
CA ILE A 132 -5.79 0.18 -19.63
C ILE A 132 -6.05 -1.03 -20.53
N ALA A 133 -6.94 -0.85 -21.51
CA ALA A 133 -7.36 -1.90 -22.43
C ALA A 133 -6.33 -2.16 -23.55
N ALA A 134 -6.44 -3.32 -24.20
CA ALA A 134 -5.57 -3.73 -25.30
C ALA A 134 -5.55 -2.76 -26.50
N ASP A 135 -6.62 -1.98 -26.70
CA ASP A 135 -6.75 -0.99 -27.78
C ASP A 135 -6.16 0.39 -27.43
N GLY A 136 -5.64 0.58 -26.22
CA GLY A 136 -5.11 1.86 -25.76
C GLY A 136 -6.07 2.68 -24.89
N THR A 137 -7.32 2.24 -24.73
CA THR A 137 -8.34 2.97 -23.97
C THR A 137 -8.00 2.93 -22.47
N SER A 138 -8.04 4.10 -21.83
CA SER A 138 -7.91 4.26 -20.38
C SER A 138 -9.28 4.57 -19.78
N THR A 139 -9.81 3.65 -18.98
CA THR A 139 -11.12 3.80 -18.32
C THR A 139 -10.91 3.99 -16.82
N TYR A 140 -11.43 5.08 -16.28
CA TYR A 140 -11.50 5.27 -14.82
C TYR A 140 -12.45 4.23 -14.20
N LEU A 141 -11.99 3.54 -13.15
CA LEU A 141 -12.79 2.52 -12.45
C LEU A 141 -13.28 2.99 -11.09
N ALA A 142 -12.38 3.58 -10.30
CA ALA A 142 -12.64 3.91 -8.91
C ALA A 142 -11.63 4.92 -8.37
N TYR A 143 -11.93 5.49 -7.21
CA TYR A 143 -10.93 6.15 -6.37
C TYR A 143 -10.99 5.62 -4.95
N PHE A 144 -9.85 5.64 -4.26
CA PHE A 144 -9.79 5.35 -2.84
C PHE A 144 -10.10 6.62 -2.06
N HIS A 145 -11.21 6.64 -1.32
CA HIS A 145 -11.62 7.83 -0.59
C HIS A 145 -10.82 7.99 0.71
N SER A 146 -10.88 6.99 1.58
CA SER A 146 -10.20 6.98 2.90
C SER A 146 -10.38 5.64 3.58
N ALA A 147 -9.68 5.39 4.67
CA ALA A 147 -9.82 4.27 5.58
C ALA A 147 -11.25 4.12 6.11
N ALA A 148 -12.02 5.21 6.18
CA ALA A 148 -13.42 5.18 6.59
C ALA A 148 -14.37 4.70 5.48
N TRP A 149 -14.11 5.08 4.22
CA TRP A 149 -15.05 4.86 3.11
C TRP A 149 -14.61 3.78 2.11
N GLY A 150 -13.32 3.46 2.09
CA GLY A 150 -12.71 2.51 1.17
C GLY A 150 -12.71 3.01 -0.28
N TRP A 151 -12.87 2.06 -1.20
CA TRP A 151 -12.99 2.32 -2.63
C TRP A 151 -14.39 2.79 -3.00
N ILE A 152 -14.47 3.82 -3.83
CA ILE A 152 -15.70 4.28 -4.47
C ILE A 152 -15.56 4.04 -5.97
N TYR A 153 -16.34 3.10 -6.50
CA TYR A 153 -16.32 2.79 -7.94
C TYR A 153 -17.20 3.77 -8.74
N ALA A 154 -17.06 3.75 -10.07
CA ALA A 154 -17.99 4.43 -10.96
C ALA A 154 -19.45 4.02 -10.66
N ASP A 155 -20.39 4.96 -10.83
CA ASP A 155 -21.76 4.87 -10.31
C ASP A 155 -22.49 3.56 -10.67
N ASP A 156 -22.29 3.04 -11.88
CA ASP A 156 -22.91 1.81 -12.36
C ASP A 156 -22.40 0.56 -11.62
N VAL A 157 -21.08 0.50 -11.37
CA VAL A 157 -20.44 -0.57 -10.61
C VAL A 157 -20.77 -0.41 -9.13
N GLU A 158 -20.63 0.79 -8.56
CA GLU A 158 -20.85 1.05 -7.14
C GLU A 158 -22.29 0.77 -6.72
N ALA A 159 -23.29 1.10 -7.55
CA ALA A 159 -24.70 0.84 -7.27
C ALA A 159 -25.04 -0.66 -7.12
N THR A 160 -24.22 -1.54 -7.69
CA THR A 160 -24.43 -3.00 -7.66
C THR A 160 -23.45 -3.74 -6.76
N ARG A 161 -22.44 -3.03 -6.22
CA ARG A 161 -21.36 -3.60 -5.42
C ARG A 161 -21.84 -3.91 -3.99
N GLY A 162 -21.75 -5.19 -3.61
CA GLY A 162 -22.04 -5.62 -2.25
C GLY A 162 -20.86 -5.34 -1.31
N ARG A 163 -20.91 -4.25 -0.55
CA ARG A 163 -19.87 -3.93 0.45
C ARG A 163 -19.86 -4.94 1.59
N GLN A 164 -18.73 -5.60 1.78
CA GLN A 164 -18.51 -6.51 2.91
C GLN A 164 -18.09 -5.74 4.17
N PRO A 165 -18.41 -6.23 5.37
CA PRO A 165 -17.78 -5.73 6.58
C PRO A 165 -16.26 -5.87 6.50
N ARG A 166 -15.54 -4.83 6.91
CA ARG A 166 -14.08 -4.87 7.01
C ARG A 166 -13.62 -4.27 8.31
N LEU A 167 -12.52 -4.79 8.85
CA LEU A 167 -11.80 -4.16 9.93
C LEU A 167 -10.68 -3.31 9.35
N VAL A 168 -10.71 -2.03 9.70
CA VAL A 168 -9.67 -1.08 9.34
C VAL A 168 -8.49 -1.27 10.28
N SER A 169 -7.35 -1.64 9.73
CA SER A 169 -6.14 -1.86 10.50
C SER A 169 -5.45 -0.56 10.90
N ARG A 170 -4.95 -0.50 12.14
CA ARG A 170 -4.12 0.62 12.64
C ARG A 170 -2.64 0.49 12.31
N PHE A 171 -2.22 -0.65 11.76
CA PHE A 171 -0.81 -0.95 11.46
C PHE A 171 -0.35 -0.37 10.12
N VAL A 172 -1.29 0.14 9.31
CA VAL A 172 -1.04 0.79 8.03
C VAL A 172 -1.89 2.05 7.88
N GLY A 173 -1.27 3.12 7.39
CA GLY A 173 -1.90 4.42 7.18
C GLY A 173 -1.86 5.32 8.41
N GLY A 174 -2.56 6.45 8.30
CA GLY A 174 -2.52 7.52 9.29
C GLY A 174 -3.29 7.22 10.56
N LEU A 175 -2.77 7.77 11.65
CA LEU A 175 -3.38 7.84 12.95
C LEU A 175 -3.42 9.31 13.38
N ALA A 176 -4.50 9.69 14.05
CA ALA A 176 -4.67 11.01 14.62
C ALA A 176 -4.94 10.89 16.13
N ARG A 177 -4.23 11.69 16.93
CA ARG A 177 -4.56 11.92 18.33
C ARG A 177 -5.57 13.04 18.42
N MET A 178 -6.70 12.75 19.06
CA MET A 178 -7.83 13.66 19.16
C MET A 178 -7.74 14.49 20.45
N ASP A 179 -8.63 15.47 20.61
CA ASP A 179 -8.69 16.37 21.76
C ASP A 179 -8.93 15.64 23.10
N ASP A 180 -9.70 14.55 23.05
CA ASP A 180 -9.92 13.61 24.16
C ASP A 180 -8.69 12.72 24.50
N GLY A 181 -7.61 12.83 23.73
CA GLY A 181 -6.37 12.06 23.90
C GLY A 181 -6.39 10.68 23.23
N GLU A 182 -7.52 10.23 22.68
CA GLU A 182 -7.62 8.96 21.97
C GLU A 182 -6.89 9.01 20.63
N VAL A 183 -6.24 7.90 20.27
CA VAL A 183 -5.61 7.72 18.96
C VAL A 183 -6.56 6.93 18.08
N ARG A 184 -6.99 7.53 16.97
CA ARG A 184 -7.92 6.93 16.01
C ARG A 184 -7.24 6.76 14.66
N ILE A 185 -7.68 5.77 13.89
CA ILE A 185 -7.27 5.67 12.48
C ILE A 185 -7.84 6.88 11.74
N ALA A 186 -7.01 7.54 10.93
CA ALA A 186 -7.41 8.75 10.23
C ALA A 186 -6.61 8.96 8.95
N ASP A 187 -7.29 9.44 7.92
CA ASP A 187 -6.63 9.89 6.69
C ASP A 187 -6.78 11.40 6.52
N LEU A 188 -5.73 12.03 5.99
CA LEU A 188 -5.80 13.41 5.53
C LEU A 188 -6.58 13.50 4.23
N ILE A 189 -7.46 14.50 4.15
CA ILE A 189 -8.26 14.81 2.97
C ILE A 189 -8.17 16.31 2.67
N ASP A 190 -8.68 16.69 1.49
CA ASP A 190 -8.74 18.09 1.02
C ASP A 190 -7.40 18.82 1.04
N GLY A 191 -6.35 18.15 0.55
CA GLY A 191 -5.01 18.72 0.56
C GLY A 191 -4.42 18.87 1.97
N GLY A 192 -4.93 18.12 2.95
CA GLY A 192 -4.39 18.06 4.31
C GLY A 192 -5.05 19.02 5.30
N THR A 193 -6.10 19.75 4.92
CA THR A 193 -6.79 20.69 5.84
C THR A 193 -7.78 20.01 6.77
N ARG A 194 -8.21 18.77 6.45
CA ARG A 194 -9.15 18.00 7.27
C ARG A 194 -8.63 16.58 7.45
N VAL A 195 -8.97 15.97 8.59
CA VAL A 195 -8.82 14.54 8.81
C VAL A 195 -10.20 13.87 8.78
N ILE A 196 -10.27 12.68 8.20
CA ILE A 196 -11.41 11.80 8.37
C ILE A 196 -11.01 10.66 9.31
N ALA A 197 -11.56 10.70 10.53
CA ALA A 197 -11.29 9.71 11.56
C ALA A 197 -12.23 8.52 11.42
N VAL A 198 -11.80 7.37 11.95
CA VAL A 198 -12.53 6.10 11.94
C VAL A 198 -12.90 5.67 13.36
N ARG A 199 -14.13 5.18 13.53
CA ARG A 199 -14.57 4.35 14.66
C ARG A 199 -15.14 3.04 14.16
N GLN A 200 -14.97 1.98 14.96
CA GLN A 200 -15.37 0.60 14.61
C GLN A 200 -16.05 -0.10 15.80
N ASP A 201 -16.74 0.68 16.63
CA ASP A 201 -17.46 0.21 17.80
C ASP A 201 -18.94 0.60 17.70
N GLU A 202 -19.81 -0.22 18.32
CA GLU A 202 -21.27 -0.10 18.19
C GLU A 202 -21.83 1.20 18.79
N GLN A 203 -21.06 1.91 19.62
CA GLN A 203 -21.48 3.15 20.26
C GLN A 203 -21.28 4.38 19.36
N ALA A 204 -20.55 4.24 18.24
CA ALA A 204 -20.16 5.35 17.37
C ALA A 204 -21.34 6.20 16.87
N GLU A 205 -22.43 5.56 16.44
CA GLU A 205 -23.60 6.27 15.92
C GLU A 205 -24.31 7.09 17.00
N ALA A 206 -24.46 6.54 18.20
CA ALA A 206 -25.04 7.23 19.35
C ALA A 206 -24.19 8.42 19.81
N ASP A 207 -22.89 8.38 19.55
CA ASP A 207 -21.95 9.48 19.79
C ASP A 207 -21.86 10.47 18.60
N GLY A 208 -22.76 10.35 17.62
CA GLY A 208 -22.90 11.28 16.50
C GLY A 208 -21.95 11.03 15.33
N TRP A 209 -21.32 9.86 15.23
CA TRP A 209 -20.50 9.50 14.07
C TRP A 209 -21.37 9.00 12.91
N THR A 210 -20.91 9.25 11.68
CA THR A 210 -21.67 8.90 10.48
C THR A 210 -21.29 7.50 9.99
N PRO A 211 -22.25 6.56 9.82
CA PRO A 211 -21.95 5.26 9.25
C PRO A 211 -21.49 5.39 7.80
N THR A 212 -20.47 4.62 7.40
CA THR A 212 -19.87 4.68 6.06
C THR A 212 -19.97 3.34 5.34
N THR A 213 -19.27 2.34 5.85
CA THR A 213 -19.34 0.94 5.41
C THR A 213 -19.76 0.07 6.59
N PRO A 214 -20.20 -1.18 6.37
CA PRO A 214 -20.60 -2.04 7.49
C PRO A 214 -19.49 -2.11 8.56
N MET A 215 -19.86 -1.85 9.82
CA MET A 215 -18.97 -1.78 11.00
C MET A 215 -17.97 -0.61 11.04
N VAL A 216 -18.10 0.38 10.17
CA VAL A 216 -17.22 1.54 10.12
C VAL A 216 -18.04 2.83 10.18
N TRP A 217 -17.62 3.73 11.06
CA TRP A 217 -18.16 5.07 11.19
C TRP A 217 -17.06 6.09 11.03
N SER A 218 -17.43 7.28 10.58
CA SER A 218 -16.51 8.36 10.34
C SER A 218 -16.95 9.68 10.94
N ARG A 219 -15.95 10.53 11.17
CA ARG A 219 -16.13 11.94 11.50
C ARG A 219 -15.05 12.73 10.82
N THR A 220 -15.45 13.77 10.10
CA THR A 220 -14.52 14.76 9.54
C THR A 220 -14.23 15.82 10.59
N ILE A 221 -12.96 16.13 10.77
CA ILE A 221 -12.46 17.05 11.79
C ILE A 221 -11.48 18.00 11.10
N ASP A 222 -11.52 19.30 11.41
CA ASP A 222 -10.52 20.23 10.92
C ASP A 222 -9.16 19.87 11.50
N VAL A 223 -8.11 19.91 10.66
CA VAL A 223 -6.75 19.49 11.10
C VAL A 223 -6.25 20.32 12.29
N ALA A 224 -6.76 21.55 12.45
CA ALA A 224 -6.45 22.44 13.57
C ALA A 224 -6.97 21.94 14.93
N ASP A 225 -7.97 21.05 14.93
CA ASP A 225 -8.56 20.45 16.14
C ASP A 225 -7.95 19.08 16.47
N VAL A 226 -6.98 18.62 15.67
CA VAL A 226 -6.22 17.40 15.92
C VAL A 226 -5.00 17.75 16.77
N GLN A 227 -4.61 16.88 17.72
CA GLN A 227 -3.43 17.08 18.57
C GLN A 227 -2.15 16.49 18.00
N GLU A 228 -2.26 15.44 17.19
CA GLU A 228 -1.12 14.80 16.52
C GLU A 228 -1.58 14.04 15.27
N TYR A 229 -0.83 14.05 14.17
CA TYR A 229 -1.02 13.14 13.04
C TYR A 229 0.27 12.39 12.70
N PHE A 230 0.20 11.06 12.61
CA PHE A 230 1.37 10.21 12.41
C PHE A 230 1.01 8.85 11.81
N GLU A 231 2.02 8.15 11.28
CA GLU A 231 1.93 6.74 10.93
C GLU A 231 2.81 5.88 11.85
N LEU A 232 2.42 4.63 12.06
CA LEU A 232 3.25 3.65 12.76
C LEU A 232 4.03 2.80 11.77
N ASP A 233 5.32 2.63 12.05
CA ASP A 233 6.18 1.61 11.45
C ASP A 233 6.59 0.61 12.53
N ILE A 234 5.92 -0.54 12.55
CA ILE A 234 6.08 -1.58 13.56
C ILE A 234 6.91 -2.71 12.97
N ARG A 235 8.13 -2.89 13.48
CA ARG A 235 9.11 -3.86 12.97
C ARG A 235 9.34 -4.96 13.99
N THR A 236 9.40 -6.19 13.51
CA THR A 236 9.70 -7.36 14.33
C THR A 236 10.65 -8.31 13.59
N ARG A 237 11.20 -9.28 14.31
CA ARG A 237 11.99 -10.38 13.73
C ARG A 237 11.37 -11.71 14.11
N TRP A 238 11.27 -12.60 13.14
CA TRP A 238 10.75 -13.94 13.36
C TRP A 238 11.53 -14.94 12.51
N ASN A 239 11.96 -16.06 13.12
CA ASN A 239 12.81 -17.07 12.46
C ASN A 239 14.03 -16.49 11.72
N GLY A 240 14.61 -15.41 12.25
CA GLY A 240 15.77 -14.76 11.65
C GLY A 240 15.43 -13.83 10.48
N LEU A 241 14.16 -13.62 10.14
CA LEU A 241 13.71 -12.71 9.08
C LEU A 241 13.15 -11.40 9.66
N GLY A 242 13.35 -10.28 8.98
CA GLY A 242 12.75 -9.00 9.31
C GLY A 242 11.36 -8.83 8.72
N TYR A 243 10.40 -8.37 9.54
CA TYR A 243 9.03 -8.07 9.12
C TYR A 243 8.60 -6.66 9.55
N ARG A 244 7.75 -6.05 8.72
CA ARG A 244 6.85 -4.96 9.13
C ARG A 244 5.48 -5.54 9.40
N VAL A 245 4.92 -5.28 10.58
CA VAL A 245 3.54 -5.68 10.91
C VAL A 245 2.57 -4.80 10.13
N THR A 246 1.65 -5.42 9.41
CA THR A 246 0.66 -4.75 8.55
C THR A 246 -0.77 -4.97 9.00
N ASP A 247 -1.02 -6.01 9.81
CA ASP A 247 -2.31 -6.22 10.41
C ASP A 247 -2.25 -7.11 11.66
N GLN A 248 -3.37 -7.17 12.38
CA GLN A 248 -3.61 -8.15 13.42
C GLN A 248 -5.05 -8.67 13.34
N TYR A 249 -5.25 -9.93 13.71
CA TYR A 249 -6.59 -10.49 13.80
C TYR A 249 -6.68 -11.55 14.91
N PRO A 250 -7.84 -11.65 15.58
CA PRO A 250 -8.07 -12.68 16.58
C PRO A 250 -8.21 -14.06 15.92
N THR A 251 -7.72 -15.08 16.60
CA THR A 251 -7.85 -16.49 16.23
C THR A 251 -8.33 -17.31 17.42
N ALA A 252 -8.68 -18.57 17.19
CA ALA A 252 -9.11 -19.47 18.27
C ALA A 252 -8.04 -19.67 19.37
N THR A 253 -6.75 -19.46 19.05
CA THR A 253 -5.62 -19.70 19.95
C THR A 253 -4.96 -18.42 20.46
N GLY A 254 -5.47 -17.25 20.08
CA GLY A 254 -4.93 -15.95 20.50
C GLY A 254 -4.87 -14.94 19.35
N LEU A 255 -3.95 -13.99 19.44
CA LEU A 255 -3.73 -12.99 18.40
C LEU A 255 -2.77 -13.55 17.33
N GLN A 256 -3.05 -13.25 16.07
CA GLN A 256 -2.15 -13.48 14.95
C GLN A 256 -1.87 -12.14 14.24
N LEU A 257 -0.66 -11.97 13.73
CA LEU A 257 -0.26 -10.78 13.00
C LEU A 257 0.00 -11.14 11.54
N SER A 258 -0.37 -10.25 10.64
CA SER A 258 0.13 -10.27 9.26
C SER A 258 1.32 -9.32 9.16
N GLY A 259 2.34 -9.69 8.40
CA GLY A 259 3.48 -8.84 8.16
C GLY A 259 4.11 -9.00 6.79
N THR A 260 4.65 -7.90 6.28
CA THR A 260 5.44 -7.88 5.04
C THR A 260 6.91 -8.12 5.37
N TYR A 261 7.56 -8.99 4.60
CA TYR A 261 8.98 -9.27 4.68
C TYR A 261 9.81 -8.08 4.21
N THR A 262 10.91 -7.78 4.92
CA THR A 262 11.63 -6.50 4.78
C THR A 262 13.13 -6.64 4.58
N ASP A 263 13.67 -7.85 4.50
CA ASP A 263 15.11 -8.02 4.21
C ASP A 263 15.41 -8.00 2.69
N HIS A 264 14.38 -7.90 1.84
CA HIS A 264 14.49 -7.73 0.37
C HIS A 264 15.30 -8.81 -0.36
N ASP A 265 15.24 -10.05 0.13
CA ASP A 265 15.94 -11.20 -0.41
C ASP A 265 14.96 -12.22 -0.99
N ALA A 266 14.74 -12.16 -2.31
CA ALA A 266 13.80 -13.05 -2.99
C ALA A 266 14.24 -14.52 -2.95
N ASP A 267 15.55 -14.82 -2.94
CA ASP A 267 16.04 -16.21 -2.81
C ASP A 267 15.62 -16.82 -1.48
N LEU A 268 15.82 -16.06 -0.40
CA LEU A 268 15.44 -16.51 0.93
C LEU A 268 13.91 -16.58 1.08
N ALA A 269 13.19 -15.54 0.65
CA ALA A 269 11.73 -15.50 0.74
C ALA A 269 11.06 -16.64 -0.03
N GLU A 270 11.48 -16.89 -1.27
CA GLU A 270 10.93 -17.96 -2.10
C GLU A 270 11.39 -19.35 -1.62
N GLY A 271 12.64 -19.48 -1.15
CA GLY A 271 13.15 -20.72 -0.56
C GLY A 271 12.41 -21.11 0.73
N LEU A 272 11.92 -20.14 1.49
CA LEU A 272 11.07 -20.33 2.68
C LEU A 272 9.57 -20.35 2.35
N GLN A 273 9.20 -20.28 1.08
CA GLN A 273 7.82 -20.32 0.59
C GLN A 273 6.92 -19.23 1.21
N LEU A 274 7.48 -18.03 1.44
CA LEU A 274 6.67 -16.88 1.80
C LEU A 274 5.67 -16.55 0.67
N VAL A 275 4.52 -16.00 1.04
CA VAL A 275 3.47 -15.69 0.07
C VAL A 275 3.89 -14.46 -0.72
N LYS A 276 4.19 -14.64 -2.01
CA LYS A 276 4.47 -13.53 -2.92
C LYS A 276 3.15 -12.92 -3.39
N ILE A 277 2.92 -11.66 -3.04
CA ILE A 277 1.71 -10.92 -3.45
C ILE A 277 1.98 -9.95 -4.61
N ASP A 278 3.25 -9.57 -4.80
CA ASP A 278 3.71 -8.69 -5.88
C ASP A 278 5.22 -8.88 -6.11
N ALA A 279 5.79 -8.26 -7.15
CA ALA A 279 7.24 -8.15 -7.32
C ALA A 279 7.87 -7.45 -6.11
N ALA A 280 8.96 -8.02 -5.57
CA ALA A 280 9.60 -7.60 -4.33
C ALA A 280 8.70 -7.53 -3.08
N VAL A 281 7.51 -8.15 -3.07
CA VAL A 281 6.61 -8.12 -1.90
C VAL A 281 6.20 -9.53 -1.49
N TYR A 282 6.63 -9.90 -0.28
CA TYR A 282 6.34 -11.18 0.34
C TYR A 282 5.70 -10.95 1.71
N GLU A 283 4.72 -11.78 2.04
CA GLU A 283 4.01 -11.71 3.31
C GLU A 283 4.20 -12.99 4.11
N GLY A 284 4.07 -12.83 5.43
CA GLY A 284 4.13 -13.89 6.40
C GLY A 284 3.09 -13.70 7.50
N GLU A 285 2.65 -14.84 8.00
CA GLU A 285 1.80 -14.92 9.18
C GLU A 285 2.66 -15.11 10.42
N LEU A 286 2.49 -14.23 11.41
CA LEU A 286 3.39 -14.11 12.54
C LEU A 286 2.64 -14.36 13.86
N PRO A 287 3.30 -14.96 14.87
CA PRO A 287 2.72 -15.09 16.21
C PRO A 287 2.39 -13.74 16.86
N GLY A 288 1.24 -13.63 17.53
CA GLY A 288 0.79 -12.41 18.21
C GLY A 288 1.72 -11.83 19.27
N HIS A 289 2.45 -12.69 19.99
CA HIS A 289 3.37 -12.26 21.05
C HIS A 289 4.52 -11.38 20.54
N LEU A 290 4.84 -11.45 19.24
CA LEU A 290 5.88 -10.64 18.64
C LEU A 290 5.58 -9.14 18.67
N LEU A 291 4.35 -8.73 18.94
CA LEU A 291 3.98 -7.34 19.11
C LEU A 291 4.59 -6.73 20.39
N GLU A 292 4.78 -7.54 21.44
CA GLU A 292 5.36 -7.09 22.73
C GLU A 292 6.86 -6.77 22.60
N GLU A 293 7.53 -7.42 21.63
CA GLU A 293 8.96 -7.27 21.35
C GLU A 293 9.22 -6.36 20.13
N ALA A 294 8.16 -5.88 19.47
CA ALA A 294 8.28 -5.10 18.25
C ALA A 294 8.90 -3.73 18.52
N THR A 295 9.76 -3.30 17.59
CA THR A 295 10.23 -1.91 17.56
C THR A 295 9.17 -1.06 16.89
N ILE A 296 8.65 -0.07 17.62
CA ILE A 296 7.66 0.87 17.11
C ILE A 296 8.36 2.19 16.79
N ARG A 297 8.26 2.61 15.53
CA ARG A 297 8.67 3.95 15.10
C ARG A 297 7.43 4.73 14.70
N GLN A 298 7.37 5.98 15.14
CA GLN A 298 6.35 6.90 14.75
C GLN A 298 6.90 7.85 13.68
N THR A 299 6.24 7.91 12.53
CA THR A 299 6.59 8.87 11.46
C THR A 299 5.55 9.97 11.47
N GLN A 300 5.94 11.16 11.91
CA GLN A 300 5.09 12.36 11.81
C GLN A 300 5.23 13.00 10.43
N LEU A 301 4.20 13.73 10.02
CA LEU A 301 4.32 14.59 8.83
C LEU A 301 5.24 15.78 9.12
N PRO A 302 6.06 16.24 8.14
CA PRO A 302 7.05 17.30 8.36
C PRO A 302 6.49 18.62 8.93
N GLU A 303 5.20 18.91 8.69
CA GLU A 303 4.55 20.17 9.08
C GLU A 303 3.85 20.11 10.45
N TRP A 304 3.87 18.96 11.12
CA TRP A 304 3.22 18.78 12.41
C TRP A 304 4.19 19.08 13.58
N PRO A 305 3.77 19.86 14.59
CA PRO A 305 4.63 20.14 15.73
C PRO A 305 4.93 18.83 16.47
N ALA A 306 6.21 18.49 16.61
CA ALA A 306 6.63 17.39 17.45
C ALA A 306 6.17 17.66 18.89
N LEU A 307 5.27 16.83 19.42
CA LEU A 307 5.01 16.83 20.85
C LEU A 307 6.30 16.42 21.56
N ALA A 308 6.75 17.24 22.51
CA ALA A 308 7.83 16.85 23.40
C ALA A 308 7.40 15.59 24.14
N LEU A 309 8.15 14.50 23.99
CA LEU A 309 7.99 13.31 24.81
C LEU A 309 8.23 13.73 26.27
N THR A 310 7.16 13.83 27.07
CA THR A 310 7.24 13.97 28.53
C THR A 310 7.12 12.62 29.20
#